data_AF-A0A6S7L6U9-F1
#
_entry.id   AF-A0A6S7L6U9-F1
#
_cell.length_a   1.000
_cell.length_b   1.000
_cell.length_c   1.000
_cell.angle_alpha   90.00
_cell.angle_beta   90.00
_cell.angle_gamma   90.00
#
_symmetry.space_group_name_H-M   'P 1'
#
loop_
_entity.id
_entity.type
_entity.pdbx_description
1 polymer ?
#
loop_
_entity_poly.entity_id
_entity_poly.type
_entity_poly.pdbx_seq_one_letter_code
_entity_poly.pdbx_strand_id
1 'polypeptide(L)'
;IHAIFFWSDSTVALSWIRSVCKEYKQFVENRVQEIRRLTDPKDWRYCPTKDNPADIALRGESVSKLAADDKWWYGPTFLLNLKDSWPVQPSHGEESKNTLQELKTSKQTVMAAVVDTDVQPEHSIENLLKASKYSKLETLLRVTAYVKRFVDNVKRSLKGEEILKGFLTAEELDVAEKSWIKHVQASLTKLPKYNKMKRSLSLFVDDEQLICCHGRTE
;
A
#
# COMPACT_ATOMS: atom_id res chain seq x y z
N ILE A 1 -22.65 23.67 20.34
CA ILE A 1 -22.18 23.65 18.93
C ILE A 1 -23.33 23.13 18.09
N HIS A 2 -23.84 23.93 17.13
CA HIS A 2 -25.02 23.55 16.35
C HIS A 2 -24.68 22.86 15.01
N ALA A 3 -23.45 23.00 14.50
CA ALA A 3 -22.91 22.29 13.35
C ALA A 3 -21.37 22.41 13.31
N ILE A 4 -20.69 21.47 12.66
CA ILE A 4 -19.25 21.50 12.39
C ILE A 4 -19.08 21.38 10.87
N PHE A 5 -18.22 22.22 10.28
CA PHE A 5 -17.91 22.18 8.84
C PHE A 5 -16.41 22.07 8.63
N PHE A 6 -16.01 21.32 7.60
CA PHE A 6 -14.62 21.16 7.19
C PHE A 6 -14.42 21.81 5.83
N TRP A 7 -13.29 22.48 5.63
CA TRP A 7 -13.03 23.25 4.41
C TRP A 7 -11.72 22.81 3.76
N SER A 8 -11.74 22.66 2.44
CA SER A 8 -10.55 22.40 1.63
C SER A 8 -10.67 23.16 0.31
N ASP A 9 -9.55 23.61 -0.22
CA ASP A 9 -9.47 24.18 -1.57
C ASP A 9 -9.12 23.13 -2.64
N SER A 10 -8.81 21.90 -2.23
CA SER A 10 -8.56 20.80 -3.15
C SER A 10 -9.87 20.14 -3.58
N THR A 11 -10.36 20.53 -4.76
CA THR A 11 -11.54 19.90 -5.37
C THR A 11 -11.33 18.40 -5.62
N VAL A 12 -10.08 17.98 -5.84
CA VAL A 12 -9.70 16.56 -5.98
C VAL A 12 -9.89 15.81 -4.66
N ALA A 13 -9.37 16.34 -3.54
CA ALA A 13 -9.53 15.72 -2.24
C ALA A 13 -11.02 15.68 -1.82
N LEU A 14 -11.76 16.75 -2.05
CA LEU A 14 -13.20 16.79 -1.80
C LEU A 14 -13.97 15.76 -2.63
N SER A 15 -13.59 15.60 -3.91
CA SER A 15 -14.15 14.56 -4.77
C SER A 15 -13.91 13.16 -4.22
N TRP A 16 -12.69 12.88 -3.73
CA TRP A 16 -12.36 11.61 -3.09
C TRP A 16 -13.17 11.38 -1.82
N ILE A 17 -13.26 12.36 -0.93
CA ILE A 17 -14.00 12.24 0.34
C ILE A 17 -15.48 11.92 0.07
N ARG A 18 -16.11 12.61 -0.89
CA ARG A 18 -17.54 12.46 -1.19
C ARG A 18 -17.89 11.26 -2.07
N SER A 19 -16.95 10.71 -2.85
CA SER A 19 -17.21 9.60 -3.78
C SER A 19 -17.20 8.23 -3.08
N VAL A 20 -18.28 7.89 -2.37
CA VAL A 20 -18.34 6.67 -1.53
C VAL A 20 -18.27 5.36 -2.34
N CYS A 21 -18.68 5.38 -3.61
CA CYS A 21 -18.73 4.18 -4.47
C CYS A 21 -17.42 3.90 -5.25
N LYS A 22 -16.32 4.62 -4.98
CA LYS A 22 -15.07 4.50 -5.72
C LYS A 22 -13.96 3.96 -4.84
N GLU A 23 -13.16 3.05 -5.39
CA GLU A 23 -11.93 2.57 -4.77
C GLU A 23 -10.74 3.32 -5.35
N TYR A 24 -9.88 3.85 -4.49
CA TYR A 24 -8.63 4.50 -4.86
C TYR A 24 -7.42 3.60 -4.59
N LYS A 25 -6.23 4.00 -5.06
CA LYS A 25 -4.99 3.33 -4.65
C LYS A 25 -4.83 3.39 -3.13
N GLN A 26 -4.18 2.37 -2.56
CA GLN A 26 -4.10 2.12 -1.12
C GLN A 26 -3.73 3.36 -0.27
N PHE A 27 -2.79 4.18 -0.73
CA PHE A 27 -2.38 5.39 -0.01
C PHE A 27 -3.50 6.44 0.13
N VAL A 28 -4.26 6.66 -0.95
CA VAL A 28 -5.40 7.60 -0.98
C VAL A 28 -6.59 6.97 -0.26
N GLU A 29 -6.88 5.69 -0.54
CA GLU A 29 -7.99 4.95 0.05
C GLU A 29 -7.93 4.96 1.58
N ASN A 30 -6.78 4.62 2.17
CA ASN A 30 -6.64 4.56 3.62
C ASN A 30 -6.94 5.90 4.30
N ARG A 31 -6.48 7.02 3.71
CA ARG A 31 -6.73 8.37 4.24
C ARG A 31 -8.17 8.79 4.09
N VAL A 32 -8.77 8.52 2.93
CA VAL A 32 -10.18 8.82 2.66
C VAL A 32 -11.08 8.03 3.60
N GLN A 33 -10.78 6.75 3.86
CA GLN A 33 -11.50 5.91 4.81
C GLN A 33 -11.37 6.45 6.25
N GLU A 34 -10.18 6.89 6.64
CA GLU A 34 -9.98 7.49 7.96
C GLU A 34 -10.80 8.78 8.13
N ILE A 35 -10.78 9.68 7.14
CA ILE A 35 -11.59 10.90 7.14
C ILE A 35 -13.09 10.57 7.25
N ARG A 36 -13.57 9.61 6.45
CA ARG A 36 -14.98 9.16 6.45
C ARG A 36 -15.39 8.49 7.76
N ARG A 37 -14.45 7.85 8.46
CA ARG A 37 -14.70 7.25 9.78
C ARG A 37 -14.84 8.31 10.87
N LEU A 38 -14.14 9.43 10.73
CA LEU A 38 -14.09 10.51 11.74
C LEU A 38 -15.09 11.65 11.47
N THR A 39 -15.54 11.82 10.23
CA THR A 39 -16.35 12.97 9.80
C THR A 39 -17.40 12.55 8.77
N ASP A 40 -18.54 13.24 8.71
CA ASP A 40 -19.51 13.05 7.62
C ASP A 40 -18.99 13.74 6.34
N PRO A 41 -18.85 13.02 5.20
CA PRO A 41 -18.48 13.63 3.91
C PRO A 41 -19.34 14.81 3.48
N LYS A 42 -20.58 14.92 3.98
CA LYS A 42 -21.51 16.03 3.69
C LYS A 42 -21.10 17.35 4.36
N ASP A 43 -20.30 17.28 5.43
CA ASP A 43 -19.84 18.45 6.18
C ASP A 43 -18.58 19.09 5.57
N TRP A 44 -17.95 18.40 4.61
CA TRP A 44 -16.81 18.92 3.85
C TRP A 44 -17.27 19.86 2.74
N ARG A 45 -16.65 21.04 2.66
CA ARG A 45 -16.98 22.12 1.73
C ARG A 45 -15.73 22.65 1.02
N TYR A 46 -15.97 23.17 -0.18
CA TYR A 46 -14.96 23.89 -0.94
C TYR A 46 -14.77 25.31 -0.43
N CYS A 47 -13.51 25.73 -0.22
CA CYS A 47 -13.12 27.12 -0.07
C CYS A 47 -12.17 27.52 -1.22
N PRO A 48 -12.25 28.75 -1.75
CA PRO A 48 -11.28 29.22 -2.74
C PRO A 48 -9.85 29.17 -2.20
N THR A 49 -8.87 28.75 -3.01
CA THR A 49 -7.45 28.68 -2.61
C THR A 49 -6.93 30.00 -2.04
N LYS A 50 -7.36 31.13 -2.62
CA LYS A 50 -6.98 32.46 -2.12
C LYS A 50 -7.50 32.75 -0.71
N ASP A 51 -8.56 32.08 -0.30
CA ASP A 51 -9.22 32.26 0.98
C ASP A 51 -8.88 31.15 1.98
N ASN A 52 -8.07 30.16 1.60
CA ASN A 52 -7.66 29.06 2.48
C ASN A 52 -6.50 29.50 3.40
N PRO A 53 -6.71 29.69 4.72
CA PRO A 53 -5.63 30.08 5.62
C PRO A 53 -4.57 28.98 5.79
N ALA A 54 -4.89 27.71 5.53
CA ALA A 54 -3.92 26.61 5.64
C ALA A 54 -2.77 26.75 4.63
N ASP A 55 -3.01 27.40 3.48
CA ASP A 55 -2.00 27.65 2.47
C ASP A 55 -0.89 28.59 2.97
N ILE A 56 -1.24 29.54 3.85
CA ILE A 56 -0.28 30.48 4.46
C ILE A 56 0.72 29.71 5.33
N ALA A 57 0.23 28.76 6.14
CA ALA A 57 1.08 27.92 6.97
C ALA A 57 1.97 26.99 6.13
N LEU A 58 1.45 26.43 5.03
CA LEU A 58 2.17 25.46 4.20
C LEU A 58 3.23 26.11 3.30
N ARG A 59 3.00 27.32 2.79
CA ARG A 59 3.97 28.04 1.94
C ARG A 59 5.10 28.68 2.75
N GLY A 60 4.87 28.91 4.04
CA GLY A 60 5.73 29.70 4.88
C GLY A 60 5.54 31.19 4.61
N GLU A 61 5.27 31.95 5.66
CA GLU A 61 5.12 33.40 5.61
C GLU A 61 5.95 34.04 6.73
N SER A 62 6.38 35.28 6.53
CA SER A 62 7.14 35.98 7.58
C SER A 62 6.25 36.25 8.80
N VAL A 63 6.83 36.20 10.00
CA VAL A 63 6.11 36.47 11.26
C VAL A 63 5.44 37.84 11.24
N SER A 64 6.08 38.85 10.65
CA SER A 64 5.53 40.20 10.56
C SER A 64 4.30 40.28 9.67
N LYS A 65 4.27 39.56 8.54
CA LYS A 65 3.11 39.50 7.66
C LYS A 65 2.00 38.65 8.28
N LEU A 66 2.35 37.52 8.90
CA LEU A 66 1.39 36.66 9.59
C LEU A 66 0.70 37.40 10.75
N ALA A 67 1.44 38.23 11.50
CA ALA A 67 0.88 39.07 12.56
C ALA A 67 -0.13 40.10 12.04
N ALA A 68 -0.02 40.51 10.78
CA ALA A 68 -0.92 41.44 10.12
C ALA A 68 -1.96 40.77 9.20
N ASP A 69 -1.99 39.44 9.13
CA ASP A 69 -2.89 38.70 8.23
C ASP A 69 -4.21 38.35 8.94
N ASP A 70 -5.23 39.17 8.68
CA ASP A 70 -6.57 38.96 9.24
C ASP A 70 -7.17 37.59 8.86
N LYS A 71 -6.84 37.03 7.70
CA LYS A 71 -7.37 35.74 7.26
C LYS A 71 -6.78 34.59 8.07
N TRP A 72 -5.53 34.71 8.52
CA TRP A 72 -4.93 33.73 9.42
C TRP A 72 -5.60 33.72 10.79
N TRP A 73 -5.86 34.90 11.36
CA TRP A 73 -6.38 35.03 12.72
C TRP A 73 -7.89 34.87 12.83
N TYR A 74 -8.64 35.43 11.87
CA TYR A 74 -10.10 35.47 11.88
C TYR A 74 -10.73 34.50 10.87
N GLY A 75 -9.92 33.91 10.00
CA GLY A 75 -10.38 33.02 8.95
C GLY A 75 -10.93 33.75 7.71
N PRO A 76 -11.47 32.99 6.76
CA PRO A 76 -12.10 33.54 5.56
C PRO A 76 -13.30 34.44 5.90
N THR A 77 -13.37 35.62 5.29
CA THR A 77 -14.44 36.60 5.53
C THR A 77 -15.83 36.06 5.20
N PHE A 78 -15.96 35.14 4.24
CA PHE A 78 -17.25 34.53 3.90
C PHE A 78 -17.87 33.73 5.05
N LEU A 79 -17.06 33.25 6.02
CA LEU A 79 -17.58 32.55 7.20
C LEU A 79 -18.28 33.48 8.19
N LEU A 80 -17.98 34.78 8.14
CA LEU A 80 -18.65 35.81 8.94
C LEU A 80 -20.01 36.21 8.37
N ASN A 81 -20.24 35.89 7.09
CA ASN A 81 -21.50 36.17 6.40
C ASN A 81 -22.51 35.02 6.60
N LEU A 82 -23.76 35.29 6.22
CA LEU A 82 -24.80 34.26 6.17
C LEU A 82 -24.37 33.11 5.26
N LYS A 83 -24.88 31.90 5.57
CA LYS A 83 -24.57 30.67 4.85
C LYS A 83 -24.88 30.75 3.35
N ASP A 84 -25.84 31.58 2.96
CA ASP A 84 -26.20 31.82 1.56
C ASP A 84 -25.12 32.57 0.78
N SER A 85 -24.22 33.25 1.48
CA SER A 85 -23.06 33.95 0.91
C SER A 85 -21.80 33.09 0.87
N TRP A 86 -21.88 31.81 1.25
CA TRP A 86 -20.73 30.90 1.21
C TRP A 86 -20.36 30.51 -0.23
N PRO A 87 -19.10 30.08 -0.46
CA PRO A 87 -18.65 29.67 -1.78
C PRO A 87 -19.52 28.59 -2.41
N VAL A 88 -19.83 28.78 -3.69
CA VAL A 88 -20.52 27.80 -4.51
C VAL A 88 -19.73 26.50 -4.51
N GLN A 89 -20.43 25.39 -4.25
CA GLN A 89 -19.80 24.07 -4.22
C GLN A 89 -19.62 23.56 -5.65
N PRO A 90 -18.42 23.04 -6.00
CA PRO A 90 -18.18 22.47 -7.32
C PRO A 90 -19.22 21.40 -7.66
N SER A 91 -19.67 21.37 -8.92
CA SER A 91 -20.60 20.35 -9.40
C SER A 91 -19.98 18.96 -9.26
N HIS A 92 -20.78 18.03 -8.73
CA HIS A 92 -20.43 16.62 -8.66
C HIS A 92 -20.48 16.02 -10.07
N GLY A 93 -19.36 16.00 -10.79
CA GLY A 93 -19.35 15.34 -12.10
C GLY A 93 -18.07 15.47 -12.90
N GLU A 94 -17.25 16.50 -12.67
CA GLU A 94 -15.98 16.64 -13.39
C GLU A 94 -14.89 15.86 -12.68
N GLU A 95 -14.73 14.60 -13.09
CA GLU A 95 -13.61 13.77 -12.68
C GLU A 95 -12.32 14.36 -13.24
N SER A 96 -11.56 15.06 -12.38
CA SER A 96 -10.26 15.57 -12.76
C SER A 96 -9.35 14.42 -13.21
N LYS A 97 -8.44 14.69 -14.16
CA LYS A 97 -7.43 13.70 -14.59
C LYS A 97 -6.67 13.08 -13.41
N ASN A 98 -6.40 13.89 -12.38
CA ASN A 98 -5.76 13.47 -11.14
C ASN A 98 -6.63 12.47 -10.35
N THR A 99 -7.95 12.70 -10.31
CA THR A 99 -8.89 11.76 -9.68
C THR A 99 -8.88 10.43 -10.42
N LEU A 100 -8.96 10.46 -11.76
CA LEU A 100 -8.96 9.26 -12.60
C LEU A 100 -7.68 8.45 -12.49
N GLN A 101 -6.52 9.11 -12.34
CA GLN A 101 -5.23 8.45 -12.18
C GLN A 101 -5.11 7.71 -10.84
N GLU A 102 -5.78 8.19 -9.80
CA GLU A 102 -5.78 7.60 -8.46
C GLU A 102 -6.89 6.59 -8.22
N LEU A 103 -7.86 6.48 -9.14
CA LEU A 103 -8.77 5.34 -9.14
C LEU A 103 -7.94 4.08 -9.16
N LYS A 104 -8.32 3.14 -8.29
CA LYS A 104 -7.85 1.78 -8.38
C LYS A 104 -8.32 1.30 -9.73
N THR A 105 -7.42 1.32 -10.70
CA THR A 105 -7.60 0.53 -11.90
C THR A 105 -7.92 -0.84 -11.36
N SER A 106 -8.98 -1.48 -11.84
CA SER A 106 -9.03 -2.92 -11.83
C SER A 106 -7.89 -3.40 -12.74
N LYS A 107 -6.64 -3.19 -12.30
CA LYS A 107 -5.68 -4.24 -12.29
C LYS A 107 -6.47 -5.29 -11.55
N GLN A 108 -7.08 -6.22 -12.31
CA GLN A 108 -7.15 -7.60 -11.89
C GLN A 108 -6.00 -7.74 -10.94
N THR A 109 -6.30 -7.91 -9.64
CA THR A 109 -5.31 -8.42 -8.73
C THR A 109 -4.74 -9.54 -9.55
N VAL A 110 -3.52 -9.37 -10.05
CA VAL A 110 -2.74 -10.50 -10.42
C VAL A 110 -2.44 -11.03 -9.03
N MET A 111 -3.46 -11.66 -8.40
CA MET A 111 -3.35 -13.06 -8.09
C MET A 111 -2.62 -13.52 -9.34
N ALA A 112 -1.30 -13.65 -9.21
CA ALA A 112 -0.69 -14.78 -9.85
C ALA A 112 -1.64 -15.87 -9.37
N ALA A 113 -2.64 -16.19 -10.22
CA ALA A 113 -3.20 -17.48 -10.23
C ALA A 113 -1.90 -18.26 -10.18
N VAL A 114 -1.65 -18.89 -9.04
CA VAL A 114 -0.88 -20.11 -9.05
C VAL A 114 -1.76 -20.93 -10.00
N VAL A 115 -1.52 -20.72 -11.30
CA VAL A 115 -2.00 -21.60 -12.32
C VAL A 115 -1.30 -22.84 -11.84
N ASP A 116 -2.12 -23.77 -11.39
CA ASP A 116 -1.75 -25.15 -11.19
C ASP A 116 -1.32 -25.65 -12.57
N THR A 117 -0.20 -25.13 -13.06
CA THR A 117 0.56 -25.76 -14.10
C THR A 117 1.23 -26.89 -13.36
N ASP A 118 0.68 -28.07 -13.64
CA ASP A 118 1.14 -29.41 -13.26
C ASP A 118 2.59 -29.63 -13.70
N VAL A 119 3.49 -28.82 -13.14
CA VAL A 119 4.93 -28.85 -13.31
C VAL A 119 5.48 -28.62 -11.92
N GLN A 120 5.21 -29.60 -11.06
CA GLN A 120 5.86 -29.73 -9.78
C GLN A 120 7.37 -29.81 -10.04
N PRO A 121 8.18 -28.85 -9.57
CA PRO A 121 9.61 -29.09 -9.48
C PRO A 121 9.83 -30.38 -8.71
N GLU A 122 10.67 -31.29 -9.22
CA GLU A 122 10.90 -32.63 -8.65
C GLU A 122 11.37 -32.60 -7.18
N HIS A 123 11.71 -31.41 -6.66
CA HIS A 123 12.08 -31.13 -5.26
C HIS A 123 11.38 -29.88 -4.69
N SER A 124 10.10 -29.66 -5.00
CA SER A 124 9.37 -28.51 -4.43
C SER A 124 9.02 -28.69 -2.95
N ILE A 125 9.20 -27.62 -2.17
CA ILE A 125 8.74 -27.53 -0.78
C ILE A 125 7.22 -27.69 -0.67
N GLU A 126 6.46 -27.34 -1.72
CA GLU A 126 5.00 -27.45 -1.73
C GLU A 126 4.52 -28.91 -1.68
N ASN A 127 5.34 -29.86 -2.15
CA ASN A 127 5.07 -31.29 -2.01
C ASN A 127 5.18 -31.76 -0.56
N LEU A 128 6.00 -31.10 0.27
CA LEU A 128 6.18 -31.42 1.67
C LEU A 128 5.20 -30.66 2.57
N LEU A 129 4.96 -29.39 2.26
CA LEU A 129 4.14 -28.47 3.04
C LEU A 129 3.19 -27.73 2.10
N LYS A 130 1.88 -28.00 2.17
CA LYS A 130 0.91 -27.25 1.37
C LYS A 130 0.66 -25.88 1.98
N ALA A 131 1.11 -24.82 1.31
CA ALA A 131 0.93 -23.44 1.79
C ALA A 131 -0.54 -23.10 2.08
N SER A 132 -1.47 -23.64 1.28
CA SER A 132 -2.92 -23.46 1.43
C SER A 132 -3.50 -23.97 2.76
N LYS A 133 -2.78 -24.82 3.50
CA LYS A 133 -3.20 -25.32 4.83
C LYS A 133 -2.86 -24.37 5.98
N TYR A 134 -2.14 -23.27 5.71
CA TYR A 134 -1.68 -22.35 6.74
C TYR A 134 -2.37 -20.99 6.58
N SER A 135 -3.07 -20.54 7.63
CA SER A 135 -3.73 -19.23 7.64
C SER A 135 -2.81 -18.06 7.99
N LYS A 136 -1.60 -18.35 8.50
CA LYS A 136 -0.61 -17.35 8.91
C LYS A 136 0.74 -17.66 8.27
N LEU A 137 1.31 -16.66 7.59
CA LEU A 137 2.62 -16.77 6.96
C LEU A 137 3.71 -17.11 7.99
N GLU A 138 3.73 -16.46 9.15
CA GLU A 138 4.72 -16.73 10.20
C GLU A 138 4.71 -18.22 10.61
N THR A 139 3.53 -18.82 10.72
CA THR A 139 3.40 -20.24 11.06
C THR A 139 3.97 -21.13 9.95
N LEU A 140 3.68 -20.81 8.68
CA LEU A 140 4.23 -21.54 7.53
C LEU A 140 5.77 -21.47 7.52
N LEU A 141 6.34 -20.28 7.72
CA LEU A 141 7.79 -20.07 7.72
C LEU A 141 8.46 -20.83 8.87
N ARG A 142 7.91 -20.74 10.09
CA ARG A 142 8.45 -21.46 11.25
C ARG A 142 8.40 -22.98 11.08
N VAL A 143 7.30 -23.52 10.56
CA VAL A 143 7.20 -24.97 10.29
C VAL A 143 8.19 -25.38 9.21
N THR A 144 8.32 -24.58 8.14
CA THR A 144 9.29 -24.83 7.06
C THR A 144 10.73 -24.82 7.59
N ALA A 145 11.07 -23.85 8.44
CA ALA A 145 12.38 -23.73 9.08
C ALA A 145 12.68 -24.95 9.98
N TYR A 146 11.71 -25.42 10.78
CA TYR A 146 11.88 -26.63 11.58
C TYR A 146 12.07 -27.89 10.74
N VAL A 147 11.32 -28.05 9.64
CA VAL A 147 11.49 -29.18 8.72
C VAL A 147 12.88 -29.17 8.10
N LYS A 148 13.37 -28.01 7.64
CA LYS A 148 14.74 -27.85 7.12
C LYS A 148 15.78 -28.17 8.19
N ARG A 149 15.64 -27.61 9.40
CA ARG A 149 16.53 -27.92 10.54
C ARG A 149 16.55 -29.41 10.84
N PHE A 150 15.41 -30.09 10.80
CA PHE A 150 15.35 -31.53 11.02
C PHE A 150 16.20 -32.28 9.98
N VAL A 151 16.03 -31.98 8.69
CA VAL A 151 16.83 -32.57 7.62
C VAL A 151 18.33 -32.30 7.82
N ASP A 152 18.69 -31.08 8.18
CA ASP A 152 20.09 -30.72 8.40
C ASP A 152 20.66 -31.37 9.67
N ASN A 153 19.87 -31.54 10.72
CA ASN A 153 20.26 -32.29 11.92
C ASN A 153 20.47 -33.77 11.63
N VAL A 154 19.65 -34.39 10.77
CA VAL A 154 19.89 -35.76 10.30
C VAL A 154 21.23 -35.84 9.57
N LYS A 155 21.51 -34.91 8.66
CA LYS A 155 22.81 -34.87 7.94
C LYS A 155 24.00 -34.64 8.87
N ARG A 156 23.88 -33.73 9.85
CA ARG A 156 24.90 -33.46 10.88
C ARG A 156 25.16 -34.70 11.73
N SER A 157 24.11 -35.35 12.19
CA SER A 157 24.21 -36.58 12.97
C SER A 157 24.93 -37.69 12.21
N LEU A 158 24.67 -37.84 10.91
CA LEU A 158 25.37 -38.82 10.06
C LEU A 158 26.86 -38.52 9.89
N LYS A 159 27.26 -37.25 10.00
CA LYS A 159 28.66 -36.80 9.96
C LYS A 159 29.34 -36.78 11.34
N GLY A 160 28.60 -37.09 12.41
CA GLY A 160 29.09 -36.95 13.78
C GLY A 160 29.22 -35.50 14.27
N GLU A 161 28.56 -34.55 13.60
CA GLU A 161 28.54 -33.14 13.96
C GLU A 161 27.46 -32.85 15.02
N GLU A 162 27.65 -31.79 15.81
CA GLU A 162 26.64 -31.36 16.78
C GLU A 162 25.35 -30.86 16.09
N ILE A 163 24.22 -31.37 16.58
CA ILE A 163 22.89 -31.00 16.09
C ILE A 163 22.44 -29.64 16.65
N LEU A 164 21.68 -28.90 15.85
CA LEU A 164 21.10 -27.62 16.25
C LEU A 164 19.90 -27.84 17.18
N LYS A 165 19.85 -27.08 18.29
CA LYS A 165 18.82 -27.14 19.32
C LYS A 165 18.33 -25.73 19.69
N GLY A 166 17.19 -25.64 20.38
CA GLY A 166 16.65 -24.37 20.89
C GLY A 166 15.74 -23.65 19.91
N PHE A 167 15.58 -22.34 20.08
CA PHE A 167 14.71 -21.50 19.23
C PHE A 167 15.21 -21.39 17.79
N LEU A 168 14.32 -21.05 16.86
CA LEU A 168 14.69 -20.74 15.48
C LEU A 168 15.49 -19.44 15.44
N THR A 169 16.58 -19.45 14.66
CA THR A 169 17.36 -18.25 14.36
C THR A 169 16.69 -17.44 13.26
N ALA A 170 17.02 -16.15 13.18
CA ALA A 170 16.56 -15.28 12.09
C ALA A 170 17.02 -15.84 10.73
N GLU A 171 18.23 -16.39 10.65
CA GLU A 171 18.79 -16.99 9.44
C GLU A 171 17.93 -18.17 8.94
N GLU A 172 17.46 -19.04 9.84
CA GLU A 172 16.63 -20.18 9.43
C GLU A 172 15.25 -19.76 8.94
N LEU A 173 14.70 -18.67 9.49
CA LEU A 173 13.45 -18.09 9.02
C LEU A 173 13.63 -17.43 7.65
N ASP A 174 14.73 -16.70 7.46
CA ASP A 174 15.10 -16.07 6.20
C ASP A 174 15.30 -17.11 5.08
N VAL A 175 16.04 -18.19 5.36
CA VAL A 175 16.21 -19.31 4.42
C VAL A 175 14.86 -19.97 4.09
N ALA A 176 13.98 -20.13 5.08
CA ALA A 176 12.64 -20.67 4.84
C ALA A 176 11.81 -19.75 3.94
N GLU A 177 11.81 -18.45 4.18
CA GLU A 177 11.12 -17.44 3.38
C GLU A 177 11.64 -17.40 1.95
N LYS A 178 12.95 -17.29 1.76
CA LYS A 178 13.59 -17.29 0.44
C LYS A 178 13.28 -18.55 -0.34
N SER A 179 13.17 -19.70 0.33
CA SER A 179 12.80 -20.94 -0.35
C SER A 179 11.37 -20.92 -0.91
N TRP A 180 10.43 -20.30 -0.17
CA TRP A 180 9.06 -20.10 -0.64
C TRP A 180 9.00 -19.08 -1.79
N ILE A 181 9.75 -17.98 -1.69
CA ILE A 181 9.84 -16.99 -2.77
C ILE A 181 10.36 -17.66 -4.05
N LYS A 182 11.48 -18.41 -3.96
CA LYS A 182 12.03 -19.15 -5.12
C LYS A 182 11.02 -20.09 -5.75
N HIS A 183 10.29 -20.84 -4.92
CA HIS A 183 9.25 -21.76 -5.41
C HIS A 183 8.17 -21.03 -6.20
N VAL A 184 7.62 -19.94 -5.66
CA VAL A 184 6.60 -19.13 -6.38
C VAL A 184 7.18 -18.50 -7.65
N GLN A 185 8.41 -17.99 -7.57
CA GLN A 185 9.08 -17.34 -8.70
C GLN A 185 9.45 -18.32 -9.84
N ALA A 186 9.70 -19.59 -9.53
CA ALA A 186 9.94 -20.62 -10.54
C ALA A 186 8.75 -20.77 -11.51
N SER A 187 7.53 -20.53 -11.03
CA SER A 187 6.32 -20.52 -11.85
C SER A 187 6.10 -19.19 -12.59
N LEU A 188 6.61 -18.06 -12.06
CA LEU A 188 6.46 -16.74 -12.70
C LEU A 188 7.14 -16.66 -14.07
N THR A 189 8.32 -17.27 -14.21
CA THR A 189 9.10 -17.23 -15.46
C THR A 189 8.39 -17.92 -16.63
N LYS A 190 7.45 -18.82 -16.33
CA LYS A 190 6.66 -19.58 -17.31
C LYS A 190 5.39 -18.85 -17.76
N LEU A 191 5.05 -17.72 -17.13
CA LEU A 191 3.83 -17.00 -17.48
C LEU A 191 3.94 -16.36 -18.87
N PRO A 192 2.90 -16.43 -19.73
CA PRO A 192 2.92 -15.81 -21.06
C PRO A 192 3.24 -14.31 -21.05
N LYS A 193 2.88 -13.62 -19.96
CA LYS A 193 3.10 -12.18 -19.78
C LYS A 193 4.44 -11.85 -19.10
N TYR A 194 5.27 -12.84 -18.75
CA TYR A 194 6.51 -12.64 -18.00
C TYR A 194 7.45 -11.64 -18.70
N ASN A 195 7.67 -11.78 -20.01
CA ASN A 195 8.54 -10.86 -20.77
C ASN A 195 8.04 -9.40 -20.75
N LYS A 196 6.72 -9.19 -20.79
CA LYS A 196 6.12 -7.86 -20.67
C LYS A 196 6.36 -7.31 -19.25
N MET A 197 6.13 -8.13 -18.23
CA MET A 197 6.33 -7.79 -16.82
C MET A 197 7.79 -7.46 -16.52
N LYS A 198 8.73 -8.28 -17.01
CA LYS A 198 10.17 -8.10 -16.90
C LYS A 198 10.61 -6.72 -17.40
N ARG A 199 10.09 -6.28 -18.55
CA ARG A 199 10.37 -4.95 -19.10
C ARG A 199 9.72 -3.83 -18.30
N SER A 200 8.44 -3.97 -17.93
CA SER A 200 7.70 -2.89 -17.27
C SER A 200 8.13 -2.64 -15.82
N LEU A 201 8.60 -3.68 -15.12
CA LEU A 201 9.02 -3.61 -13.72
C LEU A 201 10.54 -3.64 -13.56
N SER A 202 11.29 -3.61 -14.66
CA SER A 202 12.75 -3.72 -14.67
C SER A 202 13.24 -4.91 -13.80
N LEU A 203 12.69 -6.10 -14.04
CA LEU A 203 13.01 -7.27 -13.22
C LEU A 203 14.44 -7.76 -13.48
N PHE A 204 15.18 -8.04 -12.41
CA PHE A 204 16.51 -8.64 -12.42
C PHE A 204 16.57 -9.84 -11.49
N VAL A 205 17.65 -10.62 -11.56
CA VAL A 205 17.91 -11.72 -10.63
C VAL A 205 19.06 -11.28 -9.74
N ASP A 206 18.87 -11.33 -8.42
CA ASP A 206 19.90 -10.97 -7.46
C ASP A 206 20.90 -12.11 -7.21
N ASP A 207 21.90 -11.85 -6.36
CA ASP A 207 22.94 -12.81 -6.00
C ASP A 207 22.38 -14.07 -5.32
N GLU A 208 21.22 -13.96 -4.70
CA GLU A 208 20.52 -15.06 -4.04
C GLU A 208 19.63 -15.85 -5.00
N GLN A 209 19.62 -15.53 -6.29
CA GLN A 209 18.79 -16.14 -7.33
C GLN A 209 17.29 -15.85 -7.15
N LEU A 210 16.94 -14.70 -6.58
CA LEU A 210 15.57 -14.21 -6.49
C LEU A 210 15.29 -13.20 -7.60
N ILE A 211 14.08 -13.25 -8.15
CA ILE A 211 13.61 -12.25 -9.12
C ILE A 211 13.18 -10.99 -8.37
N CYS A 212 13.94 -9.91 -8.53
CA CYS A 212 13.76 -8.64 -7.85
C CYS A 212 13.36 -7.53 -8.85
N CYS A 213 12.75 -6.46 -8.36
CA CYS A 213 12.46 -5.26 -9.14
C CYS A 213 13.46 -4.18 -8.74
N HIS A 214 13.94 -3.36 -9.67
CA HIS A 214 14.73 -2.18 -9.29
C HIS A 214 13.88 -1.24 -8.43
N GLY A 215 14.44 -0.81 -7.30
CA GLY A 215 13.81 0.15 -6.42
C GLY A 215 13.66 1.53 -7.08
N ARG A 216 12.85 2.42 -6.49
CA ARG A 216 12.71 3.81 -6.98
C ARG A 216 13.97 4.67 -6.75
N THR A 217 14.92 4.16 -5.95
CA THR A 217 16.14 4.84 -5.50
C THR A 217 17.42 4.24 -6.06
N GLU A 218 17.31 3.25 -6.96
CA GLU A 218 18.43 2.75 -7.78
C GLU A 218 18.34 3.31 -9.21
#